data_AF-A0A257RBV4-F1
#
_entry.id   AF-A0A257RBV4-F1
#
_cell.length_a   1.000
_cell.length_b   1.000
_cell.length_c   1.000
_cell.angle_alpha   90.00
_cell.angle_beta   90.00
_cell.angle_gamma   90.00
#
_symmetry.space_group_name_H-M   'P 1'
#
loop_
_entity.id
_entity.type
_entity.pdbx_description
1 polymer ?
#
loop_
_entity_poly.entity_id
_entity_poly.type
_entity_poly.pdbx_seq_one_letter_code
_entity_poly.pdbx_strand_id
1 'polypeptide(L)'
;MQALLPRVLAEHKARYGLIKSGRFGVLALGRAGAGEMLAGSDLDLMLLYDHAETAGGKIAPAQYFLRLANALVAALTAPGVEGPIYAVDMRLRPSGNKGPVAVSLASFRHYHAHDSWTWERMALTRGRVMAATRGFAPELESALLGALMRGGDAARQLSNANLMRARLARDAPPRGPFDVKHLPGGSMETSFIAAILLIIHGTAHPELFRPTTRDALAALAEAGLLSKEEAKGLIHADHLWRSIQGIARITGLADDAAAPPEASLDALLRATGTLDLAQLHATMKAASSHVRACFIRHVGNPEEINP
;
A
#
# COMPACT_ATOMS: atom_id res chain seq x y z
N MET A 1 7.76 -1.10 -14.91
CA MET A 1 6.85 -2.06 -15.58
C MET A 1 6.74 -1.87 -17.09
N GLN A 2 6.52 -0.65 -17.59
CA GLN A 2 6.36 -0.38 -19.03
C GLN A 2 7.50 -0.95 -19.91
N ALA A 3 8.75 -0.89 -19.46
CA ALA A 3 9.89 -1.44 -20.19
C ALA A 3 10.10 -2.96 -20.01
N LEU A 4 9.80 -3.49 -18.81
CA LEU A 4 10.13 -4.86 -18.44
C LEU A 4 9.07 -5.86 -18.92
N LEU A 5 7.78 -5.56 -18.68
CA LEU A 5 6.69 -6.49 -18.95
C LEU A 5 6.63 -6.93 -20.44
N PRO A 6 6.82 -6.05 -21.45
CA PRO A 6 6.85 -6.47 -22.85
C PRO A 6 7.94 -7.49 -23.16
N ARG A 7 9.12 -7.37 -22.53
CA ARG A 7 10.25 -8.29 -22.73
C ARG A 7 9.94 -9.66 -22.13
N VAL A 8 9.44 -9.68 -20.88
CA VAL A 8 9.01 -10.91 -20.20
C VAL A 8 7.91 -11.62 -21.01
N LEU A 9 6.92 -10.87 -21.51
CA LEU A 9 5.85 -11.43 -22.33
C LEU A 9 6.35 -12.02 -23.65
N ALA A 10 7.28 -11.34 -24.33
CA ALA A 10 7.84 -11.82 -25.59
C ALA A 10 8.59 -13.15 -25.41
N GLU A 11 9.44 -13.23 -24.38
CA GLU A 11 10.17 -14.44 -24.04
C GLU A 11 9.25 -15.58 -23.57
N HIS A 12 8.28 -15.26 -22.72
CA HIS A 12 7.28 -16.21 -22.25
C HIS A 12 6.45 -16.77 -23.41
N LYS A 13 6.08 -15.92 -24.37
CA LYS A 13 5.40 -16.33 -25.61
C LYS A 13 6.26 -17.23 -26.47
N ALA A 14 7.55 -16.95 -26.62
CA ALA A 14 8.47 -17.79 -27.40
C ALA A 14 8.55 -19.21 -26.82
N ARG A 15 8.61 -19.33 -25.49
CA ARG A 15 8.72 -20.61 -24.78
C ARG A 15 7.40 -21.40 -24.75
N TYR A 16 6.30 -20.75 -24.35
CA TYR A 16 5.04 -21.44 -24.04
C TYR A 16 3.90 -21.16 -25.03
N GLY A 17 4.15 -20.40 -26.09
CA GLY A 17 3.13 -19.98 -27.04
C GLY A 17 2.22 -18.89 -26.47
N LEU A 18 1.04 -18.73 -27.05
CA LEU A 18 0.08 -17.68 -26.70
C LEU A 18 -1.24 -18.30 -26.25
N ILE A 19 -1.83 -17.76 -25.20
CA ILE A 19 -3.25 -17.95 -24.88
C ILE A 19 -4.03 -16.92 -25.70
N LYS A 20 -4.79 -17.38 -26.71
CA LYS A 20 -5.39 -16.50 -27.74
C LYS A 20 -6.21 -15.33 -27.17
N SER A 21 -7.00 -15.57 -26.12
CA SER A 21 -7.79 -14.55 -25.38
C SER A 21 -7.21 -14.20 -24.00
N GLY A 22 -6.00 -14.67 -23.68
CA GLY A 22 -5.39 -14.47 -22.38
C GLY A 22 -5.01 -13.01 -22.11
N ARG A 23 -5.38 -12.49 -20.95
CA ARG A 23 -5.11 -11.13 -20.49
C ARG A 23 -4.37 -11.19 -19.18
N PHE A 24 -3.48 -10.24 -18.95
CA PHE A 24 -2.62 -10.19 -17.77
C PHE A 24 -2.47 -8.74 -17.32
N GLY A 25 -2.48 -8.52 -16.01
CA GLY A 25 -2.20 -7.22 -15.45
C GLY A 25 -1.54 -7.29 -14.07
N VAL A 26 -0.98 -6.15 -13.72
CA VAL A 26 -0.16 -5.94 -12.54
C VAL A 26 -0.81 -4.82 -11.75
N LEU A 27 -1.37 -5.15 -10.60
CA LEU A 27 -1.76 -4.17 -9.59
C LEU A 27 -0.57 -3.89 -8.68
N ALA A 28 -0.34 -2.62 -8.41
CA ALA A 28 0.58 -2.16 -7.39
C ALA A 28 -0.22 -1.77 -6.15
N LEU A 29 0.24 -2.17 -4.97
CA LEU A 29 -0.35 -1.87 -3.68
C LEU A 29 0.64 -1.06 -2.84
N GLY A 30 0.29 -0.78 -1.58
CA GLY A 30 1.21 -0.17 -0.62
C GLY A 30 1.76 1.18 -1.07
N ARG A 31 3.10 1.34 -1.02
CA ARG A 31 3.76 2.59 -1.43
C ARG A 31 3.85 2.75 -2.94
N ALA A 32 4.04 1.65 -3.68
CA ALA A 32 4.11 1.67 -5.14
C ALA A 32 2.76 2.05 -5.77
N GLY A 33 1.68 1.54 -5.19
CA GLY A 33 0.31 1.85 -5.57
C GLY A 33 -0.09 3.29 -5.24
N ALA A 34 0.27 3.77 -4.05
CA ALA A 34 -0.01 5.14 -3.62
C ALA A 34 0.87 6.22 -4.28
N GLY A 35 1.92 5.85 -5.03
CA GLY A 35 2.90 6.82 -5.55
C GLY A 35 3.81 7.42 -4.48
N GLU A 36 4.06 6.67 -3.41
CA GLU A 36 4.76 7.11 -2.19
C GLU A 36 6.04 6.28 -1.92
N MET A 37 6.67 5.79 -2.97
CA MET A 37 7.91 5.03 -2.88
C MET A 37 9.03 5.85 -2.25
N LEU A 38 9.85 5.18 -1.44
CA LEU A 38 11.09 5.71 -0.89
C LEU A 38 12.25 4.81 -1.33
N ALA A 39 13.49 5.26 -1.12
CA ALA A 39 14.67 4.42 -1.31
C ALA A 39 14.49 3.09 -0.53
N GLY A 40 14.91 1.98 -1.12
CA GLY A 40 14.79 0.65 -0.51
C GLY A 40 13.37 0.15 -0.26
N SER A 41 12.33 0.77 -0.84
CA SER A 41 10.97 0.21 -0.78
C SER A 41 10.82 -1.01 -1.68
N ASP A 42 10.16 -2.04 -1.14
CA ASP A 42 9.69 -3.20 -1.92
C ASP A 42 8.55 -2.81 -2.87
N LEU A 43 8.33 -3.64 -3.90
CA LEU A 43 7.14 -3.58 -4.73
C LEU A 43 6.08 -4.54 -4.22
N ASP A 44 5.04 -4.00 -3.58
CA ASP A 44 3.82 -4.76 -3.25
C ASP A 44 3.00 -4.98 -4.53
N LEU A 45 2.99 -6.21 -5.06
CA LEU A 45 2.33 -6.54 -6.33
C LEU A 45 1.21 -7.58 -6.15
N MET A 46 0.17 -7.44 -6.97
CA MET A 46 -0.83 -8.48 -7.20
C MET A 46 -0.97 -8.71 -8.71
N LEU A 47 -0.82 -9.96 -9.13
CA LEU A 47 -0.80 -10.34 -10.55
C LEU A 47 -2.12 -11.00 -10.91
N LEU A 48 -2.86 -10.37 -11.81
CA LEU A 48 -4.19 -10.80 -12.21
C LEU A 48 -4.20 -11.23 -13.67
N TYR A 49 -4.98 -12.25 -13.98
CA TYR A 49 -5.17 -12.70 -15.35
C TYR A 49 -6.63 -13.02 -15.65
N ASP A 50 -6.95 -13.08 -16.93
CA ASP A 50 -8.23 -13.60 -17.38
C ASP A 50 -8.09 -14.28 -18.76
N HIS A 51 -9.02 -15.17 -19.08
CA HIS A 51 -9.08 -15.83 -20.39
C HIS A 51 -10.51 -16.31 -20.67
N ALA A 52 -10.87 -16.46 -21.95
CA ALA A 52 -12.11 -17.15 -22.31
C ALA A 52 -12.03 -18.64 -21.93
N GLU A 53 -13.15 -19.30 -21.61
CA GLU A 53 -13.15 -20.73 -21.27
C GLU A 53 -12.59 -21.60 -22.41
N THR A 54 -12.85 -21.21 -23.65
CA THR A 54 -12.35 -21.87 -24.87
C THR A 54 -10.88 -21.55 -25.18
N ALA A 55 -10.18 -20.82 -24.30
CA ALA A 55 -8.80 -20.41 -24.53
C ALA A 55 -7.85 -21.60 -24.46
N GLY A 56 -7.51 -22.13 -25.63
CA GLY A 56 -6.44 -23.12 -25.80
C GLY A 56 -5.04 -22.49 -25.89
N GLY A 57 -4.04 -23.30 -25.59
CA GLY A 57 -2.62 -22.99 -25.75
C GLY A 57 -1.79 -24.26 -25.64
N LYS A 58 -0.45 -24.12 -25.72
CA LYS A 58 0.45 -25.28 -25.53
C LYS A 58 0.36 -25.87 -24.12
N ILE A 59 -0.08 -25.07 -23.14
CA ILE A 59 -0.30 -25.45 -21.74
C ILE A 59 -1.62 -24.83 -21.24
N ALA A 60 -2.15 -25.36 -20.15
CA ALA A 60 -3.37 -24.85 -19.54
C ALA A 60 -3.23 -23.36 -19.14
N PRO A 61 -4.27 -22.52 -19.30
CA PRO A 61 -4.20 -21.09 -19.02
C PRO A 61 -3.71 -20.75 -17.60
N ALA A 62 -4.25 -21.40 -16.57
CA ALA A 62 -3.83 -21.16 -15.18
C ALA A 62 -2.32 -21.42 -15.00
N GLN A 63 -1.81 -22.52 -15.58
CA GLN A 63 -0.38 -22.84 -15.55
C GLN A 63 0.45 -21.82 -16.35
N TYR A 64 -0.07 -21.34 -17.49
CA TYR A 64 0.58 -20.32 -18.30
C TYR A 64 0.79 -19.02 -17.52
N PHE A 65 -0.24 -18.53 -16.86
CA PHE A 65 -0.18 -17.28 -16.10
C PHE A 65 0.60 -17.41 -14.80
N LEU A 66 0.55 -18.57 -14.14
CA LEU A 66 1.42 -18.87 -13.00
C LEU A 66 2.90 -18.78 -13.39
N ARG A 67 3.28 -19.38 -14.52
CA ARG A 67 4.66 -19.30 -15.04
C ARG A 67 5.03 -17.88 -15.47
N LEU A 68 4.12 -17.14 -16.09
CA LEU A 68 4.34 -15.74 -16.48
C LEU A 68 4.59 -14.86 -15.24
N ALA A 69 3.78 -15.04 -14.19
CA ALA A 69 3.94 -14.33 -12.94
C ALA A 69 5.30 -14.61 -12.30
N ASN A 70 5.70 -15.88 -12.20
CA ASN A 70 7.02 -16.25 -11.70
C ASN A 70 8.16 -15.67 -12.55
N ALA A 71 8.02 -15.64 -13.88
CA ALA A 71 9.01 -15.04 -14.76
C ALA A 71 9.13 -13.52 -14.56
N LEU A 72 8.01 -12.82 -14.35
CA LEU A 72 8.01 -11.39 -14.06
C LEU A 72 8.66 -11.09 -12.69
N VAL A 73 8.32 -11.85 -11.66
CA VAL A 73 8.93 -11.72 -10.33
C VAL A 73 10.42 -12.00 -10.41
N ALA A 74 10.83 -13.10 -11.08
CA ALA A 74 12.24 -13.42 -11.27
C ALA A 74 12.99 -12.30 -12.02
N ALA A 75 12.39 -11.69 -13.04
CA ALA A 75 13.01 -10.59 -13.77
C ALA A 75 13.19 -9.31 -12.91
N LEU A 76 12.40 -9.14 -11.85
CA LEU A 76 12.54 -8.04 -10.90
C LEU A 76 13.58 -8.34 -9.81
N THR A 77 13.62 -9.59 -9.34
CA THR A 77 14.40 -10.00 -8.16
C THR A 77 15.70 -10.72 -8.48
N ALA A 78 15.98 -11.02 -9.76
CA ALA A 78 17.18 -11.74 -10.14
C ALA A 78 18.45 -11.01 -9.65
N PRO A 79 19.39 -11.71 -9.00
CA PRO A 79 20.65 -11.11 -8.59
C PRO A 79 21.52 -10.89 -9.83
N GLY A 80 21.58 -9.64 -10.30
CA GLY A 80 22.56 -9.20 -11.29
C GLY A 80 23.86 -8.71 -10.63
N VAL A 81 24.85 -8.33 -11.45
CA VAL A 81 26.09 -7.68 -10.98
C VAL A 81 25.78 -6.39 -10.21
N GLU A 82 24.72 -5.69 -10.61
CA GLU A 82 24.26 -4.44 -9.99
C GLU A 82 23.20 -4.70 -8.88
N GLY A 83 22.93 -5.96 -8.54
CA GLY A 83 21.85 -6.35 -7.64
C GLY A 83 20.49 -6.47 -8.34
N PRO A 84 19.42 -6.79 -7.58
CA PRO A 84 18.05 -6.85 -8.12
C PRO A 84 17.50 -5.45 -8.43
N ILE A 85 16.52 -5.36 -9.33
CA ILE A 85 15.86 -4.08 -9.64
C ILE A 85 15.01 -3.65 -8.44
N TYR A 86 14.20 -4.57 -7.91
CA TYR A 86 13.39 -4.39 -6.71
C TYR A 86 13.21 -5.72 -5.98
N ALA A 87 13.14 -5.67 -4.66
CA ALA A 87 12.46 -6.72 -3.91
C ALA A 87 10.94 -6.65 -4.20
N VAL A 88 10.28 -7.81 -4.21
CA VAL A 88 8.85 -7.92 -4.52
C VAL A 88 8.12 -8.59 -3.35
N ASP A 89 7.08 -7.94 -2.85
CA ASP A 89 6.18 -8.49 -1.86
C ASP A 89 4.84 -8.86 -2.52
N MET A 90 4.46 -10.13 -2.41
CA MET A 90 3.22 -10.66 -2.99
C MET A 90 2.19 -11.01 -1.91
N ARG A 91 2.43 -10.70 -0.63
CA ARG A 91 1.62 -11.18 0.51
C ARG A 91 0.20 -10.60 0.56
N LEU A 92 -0.05 -9.51 -0.15
CA LEU A 92 -1.37 -8.85 -0.21
C LEU A 92 -2.33 -9.44 -1.25
N ARG A 93 -1.94 -10.50 -1.96
CA ARG A 93 -2.84 -11.25 -2.86
C ARG A 93 -3.89 -12.05 -2.07
N PRO A 94 -5.06 -12.37 -2.66
CA PRO A 94 -6.06 -13.26 -2.06
C PRO A 94 -5.44 -14.52 -1.41
N SER A 95 -5.83 -14.80 -0.17
CA SER A 95 -5.30 -15.90 0.65
C SER A 95 -3.79 -15.80 0.98
N GLY A 96 -3.18 -14.64 0.78
CA GLY A 96 -1.80 -14.32 1.10
C GLY A 96 -0.80 -15.34 0.55
N ASN A 97 0.13 -15.79 1.39
CA ASN A 97 1.15 -16.78 1.01
C ASN A 97 0.60 -18.14 0.59
N LYS A 98 -0.63 -18.49 0.99
CA LYS A 98 -1.30 -19.75 0.62
C LYS A 98 -1.99 -19.66 -0.73
N GLY A 99 -2.22 -18.46 -1.26
CA GLY A 99 -2.82 -18.24 -2.57
C GLY A 99 -1.82 -18.34 -3.73
N PRO A 100 -2.31 -18.62 -4.96
CA PRO A 100 -1.45 -18.67 -6.14
C PRO A 100 -0.83 -17.30 -6.42
N VAL A 101 0.39 -17.26 -6.97
CA VAL A 101 1.08 -15.99 -7.28
C VAL A 101 0.38 -15.18 -8.38
N ALA A 102 -0.40 -15.84 -9.24
CA ALA A 102 -1.27 -15.25 -10.23
C ALA A 102 -2.72 -15.66 -9.93
N VAL A 103 -3.63 -14.68 -9.83
CA VAL A 103 -5.04 -14.91 -9.48
C VAL A 103 -5.91 -14.58 -10.69
N SER A 104 -6.92 -15.41 -10.98
CA SER A 104 -7.87 -15.09 -12.04
C SER A 104 -8.74 -13.90 -11.62
N LEU A 105 -9.19 -13.08 -12.56
CA LEU A 105 -10.07 -11.95 -12.25
C LEU A 105 -11.37 -12.40 -11.57
N ALA A 106 -11.92 -13.54 -12.00
CA ALA A 106 -13.10 -14.15 -11.39
C ALA A 106 -12.85 -14.51 -9.91
N SER A 107 -11.73 -15.17 -9.60
CA SER A 107 -11.37 -15.51 -8.21
C SER A 107 -11.11 -14.27 -7.36
N PHE A 108 -10.46 -13.24 -7.91
CA PHE A 108 -10.27 -11.95 -7.22
C PHE A 108 -11.62 -11.32 -6.84
N ARG A 109 -12.55 -11.22 -7.79
CA ARG A 109 -13.90 -10.67 -7.55
C ARG A 109 -14.65 -11.48 -6.51
N HIS A 110 -14.62 -12.81 -6.62
CA HIS A 110 -15.28 -13.69 -5.65
C HIS A 110 -14.73 -13.52 -4.24
N TYR A 111 -13.39 -13.55 -4.09
CA TYR A 111 -12.73 -13.41 -2.80
C TYR A 111 -13.05 -12.07 -2.12
N HIS A 112 -12.95 -10.97 -2.86
CA HIS A 112 -13.21 -9.66 -2.28
C HIS A 112 -14.70 -9.41 -1.99
N ALA A 113 -15.61 -10.08 -2.70
CA ALA A 113 -17.03 -10.02 -2.40
C ALA A 113 -17.41 -10.75 -1.10
N HIS A 114 -16.74 -11.85 -0.74
CA HIS A 114 -17.17 -12.74 0.35
C HIS A 114 -16.19 -12.81 1.52
N ASP A 115 -14.90 -12.99 1.25
CA ASP A 115 -13.92 -13.47 2.22
C ASP A 115 -12.93 -12.39 2.70
N SER A 116 -12.91 -11.22 2.06
CA SER A 116 -11.90 -10.19 2.38
C SER A 116 -12.07 -9.54 3.75
N TRP A 117 -10.95 -9.41 4.45
CA TRP A 117 -10.86 -8.79 5.76
C TRP A 117 -10.77 -7.25 5.64
N THR A 118 -11.14 -6.53 6.70
CA THR A 118 -11.05 -5.06 6.75
C THR A 118 -9.67 -4.55 6.38
N TRP A 119 -8.61 -5.16 6.90
CA TRP A 119 -7.24 -4.74 6.63
C TRP A 119 -6.82 -4.98 5.17
N GLU A 120 -7.33 -6.01 4.50
CA GLU A 120 -7.06 -6.26 3.08
C GLU A 120 -7.73 -5.18 2.23
N ARG A 121 -8.96 -4.80 2.58
CA ARG A 121 -9.67 -3.70 1.93
C ARG A 121 -8.94 -2.37 2.14
N MET A 122 -8.45 -2.11 3.35
CA MET A 122 -7.60 -0.95 3.63
C MET A 122 -6.35 -0.95 2.74
N ALA A 123 -5.68 -2.08 2.57
CA ALA A 123 -4.53 -2.19 1.68
C ALA A 123 -4.90 -1.91 0.20
N LEU A 124 -6.08 -2.35 -0.26
CA LEU A 124 -6.59 -2.07 -1.60
C LEU A 124 -6.89 -0.59 -1.86
N THR A 125 -7.18 0.23 -0.84
CA THR A 125 -7.43 1.68 -1.03
C THR A 125 -6.24 2.39 -1.66
N ARG A 126 -5.04 1.84 -1.48
CA ARG A 126 -3.77 2.33 -2.02
C ARG A 126 -3.38 1.61 -3.32
N GLY A 127 -4.30 0.86 -3.92
CA GLY A 127 -4.07 0.07 -5.13
C GLY A 127 -4.19 0.89 -6.42
N ARG A 128 -3.38 0.55 -7.43
CA ARG A 128 -3.57 1.03 -8.80
C ARG A 128 -3.14 0.01 -9.84
N VAL A 129 -3.73 0.06 -11.03
CA VAL A 129 -3.23 -0.70 -12.18
C VAL A 129 -1.90 -0.09 -12.63
N MET A 130 -0.81 -0.85 -12.54
CA MET A 130 0.51 -0.40 -12.99
C MET A 130 0.77 -0.79 -14.45
N ALA A 131 0.26 -1.93 -14.89
CA ALA A 131 0.34 -2.40 -16.28
C ALA A 131 -0.74 -3.42 -16.58
N ALA A 132 -1.21 -3.47 -17.83
CA ALA A 132 -2.17 -4.46 -18.30
C ALA A 132 -2.00 -4.71 -19.80
N THR A 133 -2.35 -5.91 -20.25
CA THR A 133 -2.34 -6.28 -21.68
C THR A 133 -3.74 -6.23 -22.28
N ARG A 134 -3.85 -6.05 -23.60
CA ARG A 134 -5.09 -6.24 -24.37
C ARG A 134 -6.31 -5.49 -23.81
N GLY A 135 -6.14 -4.24 -23.40
CA GLY A 135 -7.23 -3.42 -22.87
C GLY A 135 -7.79 -3.88 -21.52
N PHE A 136 -7.05 -4.69 -20.76
CA PHE A 136 -7.53 -5.26 -19.49
C PHE A 136 -7.56 -4.26 -18.32
N ALA A 137 -6.92 -3.09 -18.46
CA ALA A 137 -6.83 -2.11 -17.37
C ALA A 137 -8.20 -1.67 -16.81
N PRO A 138 -9.21 -1.29 -17.62
CA PRO A 138 -10.50 -0.84 -17.11
C PRO A 138 -11.25 -1.93 -16.31
N GLU A 139 -11.08 -3.20 -16.68
CA GLU A 139 -11.70 -4.31 -15.94
C GLU A 139 -11.02 -4.58 -14.59
N LEU A 140 -9.71 -4.35 -14.51
CA LEU A 140 -8.96 -4.40 -13.26
C LEU A 140 -9.30 -3.22 -12.35
N GLU A 141 -9.41 -2.01 -12.90
CA GLU A 141 -9.85 -0.82 -12.17
C GLU A 141 -11.28 -1.01 -11.65
N SER A 142 -12.18 -1.51 -12.49
CA SER A 142 -13.55 -1.85 -12.09
C SER A 142 -13.60 -2.92 -11.00
N ALA A 143 -12.74 -3.95 -11.08
CA ALA A 143 -12.68 -4.98 -10.06
C ALA A 143 -12.12 -4.46 -8.73
N LEU A 144 -11.07 -3.63 -8.78
CA LEU A 144 -10.51 -2.97 -7.60
C LEU A 144 -11.55 -2.07 -6.94
N LEU A 145 -12.24 -1.23 -7.72
CA LEU A 145 -13.31 -0.38 -7.23
C LEU A 145 -14.46 -1.21 -6.64
N GLY A 146 -14.87 -2.30 -7.30
CA GLY A 146 -15.89 -3.22 -6.80
C GLY A 146 -15.51 -3.87 -5.46
N ALA A 147 -14.24 -4.22 -5.26
CA ALA A 147 -13.73 -4.73 -3.99
C ALA A 147 -13.79 -3.66 -2.87
N LEU A 148 -13.54 -2.40 -3.21
CA LEU A 148 -13.60 -1.27 -2.28
C LEU A 148 -15.03 -0.86 -1.94
N MET A 149 -15.94 -0.87 -2.92
CA MET A 149 -17.37 -0.53 -2.79
C MET A 149 -18.20 -1.61 -2.08
N ARG A 150 -17.58 -2.66 -1.56
CA ARG A 150 -18.28 -3.63 -0.72
C ARG A 150 -18.80 -2.93 0.54
N GLY A 151 -20.12 -2.80 0.66
CA GLY A 151 -20.75 -2.27 1.87
C GLY A 151 -20.37 -3.06 3.13
N GLY A 152 -20.64 -2.47 4.29
CA GLY A 152 -20.44 -3.16 5.55
C GLY A 152 -20.76 -2.26 6.73
N ASP A 153 -20.98 -2.90 7.89
CA ASP A 153 -21.21 -2.17 9.14
C ASP A 153 -19.98 -1.33 9.52
N ALA A 154 -20.17 -0.01 9.63
CA ALA A 154 -19.08 0.94 9.90
C ALA A 154 -18.44 0.69 11.26
N ALA A 155 -19.24 0.43 12.30
CA ALA A 155 -18.73 0.16 13.64
C ALA A 155 -17.81 -1.07 13.67
N ARG A 156 -18.17 -2.14 12.96
CA ARG A 156 -17.32 -3.31 12.79
C ARG A 156 -16.03 -3.01 12.01
N GLN A 157 -16.08 -2.19 10.97
CA GLN A 157 -14.85 -1.80 10.23
C GLN A 157 -13.90 -1.02 11.15
N LEU A 158 -14.41 -0.04 11.91
CA LEU A 158 -13.64 0.73 12.87
C LEU A 158 -13.03 -0.16 13.96
N SER A 159 -13.85 -1.02 14.56
CA SER A 159 -13.41 -1.99 15.57
C SER A 159 -12.29 -2.90 15.03
N ASN A 160 -12.45 -3.45 13.83
CA ASN A 160 -11.43 -4.29 13.19
C ASN A 160 -10.13 -3.52 12.91
N ALA A 161 -10.21 -2.28 12.45
CA ALA A 161 -9.04 -1.43 12.20
C ALA A 161 -8.31 -1.09 13.51
N ASN A 162 -9.05 -0.78 14.58
CA ASN A 162 -8.50 -0.51 15.90
C ASN A 162 -7.82 -1.76 16.50
N LEU A 163 -8.48 -2.92 16.44
CA LEU A 163 -7.92 -4.22 16.87
C LEU A 163 -6.64 -4.57 16.11
N MET A 164 -6.62 -4.36 14.79
CA MET A 164 -5.44 -4.57 13.97
C MET A 164 -4.29 -3.64 14.41
N ARG A 165 -4.58 -2.36 14.63
CA ARG A 165 -3.57 -1.40 15.09
C ARG A 165 -2.99 -1.77 16.46
N ALA A 166 -3.83 -2.21 17.41
CA ALA A 166 -3.40 -2.67 18.72
C ALA A 166 -2.49 -3.89 18.62
N ARG A 167 -2.87 -4.88 17.80
CA ARG A 167 -2.03 -6.05 17.49
C ARG A 167 -0.66 -5.65 16.94
N LEU A 168 -0.63 -4.75 15.95
CA LEU A 168 0.62 -4.28 15.36
C LEU A 168 1.49 -3.52 16.37
N ALA A 169 0.88 -2.77 17.30
CA ALA A 169 1.61 -2.08 18.37
C ALA A 169 2.36 -3.06 19.28
N ARG A 170 1.73 -4.20 19.59
CA ARG A 170 2.30 -5.24 20.43
C ARG A 170 3.36 -6.07 19.68
N ASP A 171 3.06 -6.44 18.44
CA ASP A 171 3.92 -7.34 17.65
C ASP A 171 5.15 -6.60 17.07
N ALA A 172 5.06 -5.28 16.86
CA ALA A 172 6.11 -4.43 16.31
C ALA A 172 6.09 -3.03 16.95
N PRO A 173 6.49 -2.88 18.23
CA PRO A 173 6.58 -1.59 18.89
C PRO A 173 7.65 -0.70 18.23
N PRO A 174 7.53 0.65 18.32
CA PRO A 174 8.53 1.55 17.78
C PRO A 174 9.90 1.31 18.43
N ARG A 175 10.93 1.22 17.60
CA ARG A 175 12.30 0.95 18.08
C ARG A 175 13.01 2.18 18.65
N GLY A 176 12.57 3.37 18.27
CA GLY A 176 13.14 4.64 18.68
C GLY A 176 12.36 5.83 18.11
N PRO A 177 12.83 7.06 18.35
CA PRO A 177 12.13 8.28 17.93
C PRO A 177 12.03 8.41 16.40
N PHE A 178 12.98 7.83 15.67
CA PHE A 178 13.01 7.86 14.21
C PHE A 178 12.27 6.69 13.55
N ASP A 179 11.70 5.76 14.34
CA ASP A 179 10.72 4.79 13.86
C ASP A 179 9.34 5.45 13.62
N VAL A 180 9.31 6.42 12.71
CA VAL A 180 8.12 7.22 12.39
C VAL A 180 7.04 6.41 11.67
N LYS A 181 7.30 5.14 11.36
CA LYS A 181 6.30 4.20 10.88
C LYS A 181 5.47 3.65 12.02
N HIS A 182 6.10 3.16 13.08
CA HIS A 182 5.43 2.41 14.14
C HIS A 182 5.05 3.26 15.37
N LEU A 183 5.59 4.47 15.52
CA LEU A 183 5.22 5.34 16.64
C LEU A 183 3.71 5.67 16.66
N PRO A 184 3.09 5.83 17.85
CA PRO A 184 1.72 6.36 17.96
C PRO A 184 1.62 7.73 17.29
N GLY A 185 0.67 7.91 16.36
CA GLY A 185 0.59 9.10 15.51
C GLY A 185 1.51 9.10 14.28
N GLY A 186 2.17 7.98 13.99
CA GLY A 186 3.13 7.88 12.89
C GLY A 186 2.47 7.74 11.52
N SER A 187 3.29 7.45 10.51
CA SER A 187 2.82 7.27 9.14
C SER A 187 1.84 6.10 8.98
N MET A 188 1.96 5.04 9.79
CA MET A 188 0.99 3.95 9.77
C MET A 188 -0.42 4.44 10.17
N GLU A 189 -0.54 5.12 11.31
CA GLU A 189 -1.82 5.66 11.79
C GLU A 189 -2.39 6.72 10.82
N THR A 190 -1.53 7.56 10.24
CA THR A 190 -1.92 8.54 9.22
C THR A 190 -2.59 7.85 8.02
N SER A 191 -1.98 6.77 7.51
CA SER A 191 -2.56 6.01 6.40
C SER A 191 -3.79 5.18 6.77
N PHE A 192 -3.88 4.72 8.03
CA PHE A 192 -5.04 3.99 8.54
C PHE A 192 -6.28 4.87 8.58
N ILE A 193 -6.16 6.12 9.07
CA ILE A 193 -7.27 7.08 9.11
C ILE A 193 -7.83 7.28 7.70
N ALA A 194 -6.97 7.55 6.72
CA ALA A 194 -7.40 7.71 5.34
C ALA A 194 -8.09 6.44 4.82
N ALA A 195 -7.44 5.28 4.95
CA ALA A 195 -7.96 4.02 4.43
C ALA A 195 -9.31 3.63 5.04
N ILE A 196 -9.49 3.77 6.36
CA ILE A 196 -10.72 3.32 7.01
C ILE A 196 -11.89 4.26 6.71
N LEU A 197 -11.66 5.58 6.65
CA LEU A 197 -12.69 6.54 6.26
C LEU A 197 -13.10 6.33 4.80
N LEU A 198 -12.16 6.03 3.90
CA LEU A 198 -12.49 5.64 2.53
C LEU A 198 -13.34 4.37 2.46
N ILE A 199 -13.05 3.37 3.28
CA ILE A 199 -13.83 2.13 3.33
C ILE A 199 -15.26 2.36 3.86
N ILE A 200 -15.42 3.23 4.85
CA ILE A 200 -16.72 3.53 5.46
C ILE A 200 -17.58 4.38 4.52
N HIS A 201 -17.01 5.43 3.93
CA HIS A 201 -17.77 6.44 3.20
C HIS A 201 -17.71 6.28 1.68
N GLY A 202 -16.66 5.65 1.14
CA GLY A 202 -16.42 5.56 -0.30
C GLY A 202 -17.43 4.70 -1.06
N THR A 203 -18.24 3.88 -0.38
CA THR A 203 -19.35 3.16 -1.04
C THR A 203 -20.42 4.12 -1.54
N ALA A 204 -20.70 5.19 -0.80
CA ALA A 204 -21.63 6.26 -1.20
C ALA A 204 -20.96 7.31 -2.09
N HIS A 205 -19.63 7.42 -2.01
CA HIS A 205 -18.82 8.45 -2.67
C HIS A 205 -17.58 7.82 -3.35
N PRO A 206 -17.74 7.11 -4.48
CA PRO A 206 -16.63 6.42 -5.15
C PRO A 206 -15.48 7.35 -5.57
N GLU A 207 -15.77 8.63 -5.80
CA GLU A 207 -14.80 9.68 -6.12
C GLU A 207 -13.76 9.93 -5.01
N LEU A 208 -14.03 9.47 -3.78
CA LEU A 208 -13.08 9.57 -2.67
C LEU A 208 -11.88 8.64 -2.82
N PHE A 209 -11.99 7.55 -3.59
CA PHE A 209 -10.93 6.56 -3.72
C PHE A 209 -9.73 7.10 -4.51
N ARG A 210 -8.84 7.79 -3.79
CA ARG A 210 -7.56 8.29 -4.27
C ARG A 210 -6.42 7.47 -3.62
N PRO A 211 -5.57 6.77 -4.39
CA PRO A 211 -4.56 5.89 -3.81
C PRO A 211 -3.49 6.58 -2.95
N THR A 212 -3.17 7.84 -3.26
CA THR A 212 -2.20 8.64 -2.52
C THR A 212 -2.79 9.17 -1.22
N THR A 213 -2.10 8.96 -0.09
CA THR A 213 -2.61 9.25 1.26
C THR A 213 -3.02 10.70 1.41
N ARG A 214 -2.17 11.65 1.00
CA ARG A 214 -2.48 13.08 1.06
C ARG A 214 -3.69 13.48 0.22
N ASP A 215 -3.88 12.83 -0.93
CA ASP A 215 -4.97 13.16 -1.85
C ASP A 215 -6.29 12.60 -1.32
N ALA A 216 -6.25 11.41 -0.71
CA ALA A 216 -7.37 10.83 0.03
C ALA A 216 -7.78 11.71 1.22
N LEU A 217 -6.83 12.17 2.03
CA LEU A 217 -7.11 13.08 3.14
C LEU A 217 -7.74 14.40 2.67
N ALA A 218 -7.27 14.94 1.54
CA ALA A 218 -7.89 16.12 0.93
C ALA A 218 -9.32 15.85 0.44
N ALA A 219 -9.55 14.71 -0.22
CA ALA A 219 -10.89 14.30 -0.68
C ALA A 219 -11.87 14.15 0.49
N LEU A 220 -11.42 13.54 1.60
CA LEU A 220 -12.22 13.39 2.81
C LEU A 220 -12.60 14.75 3.42
N ALA A 221 -11.71 15.74 3.37
CA ALA A 221 -12.02 17.10 3.81
C ALA A 221 -12.97 17.84 2.86
N GLU A 222 -12.79 17.68 1.55
CA GLU A 222 -13.68 18.22 0.51
C GLU A 222 -15.13 17.71 0.70
N ALA A 223 -15.28 16.45 1.11
CA ALA A 223 -16.56 15.82 1.42
C ALA A 223 -17.09 16.10 2.84
N GLY A 224 -16.37 16.88 3.65
CA GLY A 224 -16.77 17.21 5.03
C GLY A 224 -16.67 16.06 6.04
N LEU A 225 -15.96 14.98 5.69
CA LEU A 225 -15.72 13.81 6.56
C LEU A 225 -14.54 14.03 7.51
N LEU A 226 -13.66 14.98 7.17
CA LEU A 226 -12.63 15.53 8.04
C LEU A 226 -12.81 17.06 8.10
N SER A 227 -12.51 17.66 9.25
CA SER A 227 -12.38 19.13 9.29
C SER A 227 -11.17 19.57 8.45
N LYS A 228 -11.20 20.82 7.98
CA LYS A 228 -10.08 21.40 7.21
C LYS A 228 -8.79 21.41 8.03
N GLU A 229 -8.89 21.66 9.34
CA GLU A 229 -7.80 21.67 10.29
C GLU A 229 -7.24 20.26 10.51
N GLU A 230 -8.10 19.25 10.68
CA GLU A 230 -7.69 17.85 10.80
C GLU A 230 -6.90 17.41 9.56
N ALA A 231 -7.47 17.62 8.37
CA ALA A 231 -6.84 17.21 7.12
C ALA A 231 -5.53 17.95 6.86
N LYS A 232 -5.47 19.27 7.13
CA LYS A 232 -4.22 20.04 7.03
C LYS A 232 -3.13 19.45 7.93
N GLY A 233 -3.46 19.12 9.18
CA GLY A 233 -2.50 18.53 10.11
C GLY A 233 -2.08 17.12 9.72
N LEU A 234 -3.01 16.28 9.24
CA LEU A 234 -2.70 14.92 8.76
C LEU A 234 -1.84 14.93 7.51
N ILE A 235 -2.10 15.83 6.54
CA ILE A 235 -1.28 15.99 5.34
C ILE A 235 0.12 16.51 5.68
N HIS A 236 0.22 17.46 6.61
CA HIS A 236 1.50 17.93 7.12
C HIS A 236 2.30 16.80 7.78
N ALA A 237 1.64 15.98 8.60
CA ALA A 237 2.26 14.82 9.23
C ALA A 237 2.72 13.76 8.19
N ASP A 238 1.90 13.44 7.18
CA ASP A 238 2.32 12.55 6.08
C ASP A 238 3.61 13.04 5.41
N HIS A 239 3.67 14.33 5.08
CA HIS A 239 4.87 14.93 4.50
C HIS A 239 6.08 14.83 5.42
N LEU A 240 5.91 15.15 6.71
CA LEU A 240 6.97 15.06 7.72
C LEU A 240 7.51 13.62 7.84
N TRP A 241 6.63 12.63 8.00
CA TRP A 241 7.02 11.23 8.15
C TRP A 241 7.70 10.65 6.92
N ARG A 242 7.26 11.05 5.73
CA ARG A 242 7.90 10.66 4.46
C ARG A 242 9.26 11.31 4.28
N SER A 243 9.41 12.57 4.69
CA SER A 243 10.69 13.28 4.66
C SER A 243 11.71 12.63 5.59
N ILE A 244 11.32 12.34 6.84
CA ILE A 244 12.17 11.67 7.83
C ILE A 244 12.55 10.26 7.36
N GLN A 245 11.59 9.42 6.94
CA GLN A 245 11.90 8.07 6.42
C GLN A 245 12.76 8.12 5.15
N GLY A 246 12.51 9.08 4.27
CA GLY A 246 13.26 9.24 3.04
C GLY A 246 14.74 9.52 3.32
N ILE A 247 15.02 10.51 4.18
CA ILE A 247 16.39 10.82 4.59
C ILE A 247 17.01 9.64 5.34
N ALA A 248 16.30 9.07 6.32
CA ALA A 248 16.82 7.98 7.13
C ALA A 248 17.29 6.79 6.27
N ARG A 249 16.52 6.43 5.23
CA ARG A 249 16.88 5.33 4.33
C ARG A 249 18.04 5.66 3.38
N ILE A 250 18.20 6.93 3.00
CA ILE A 250 19.31 7.35 2.14
C ILE A 250 20.61 7.42 2.95
N THR A 251 20.54 7.88 4.19
CA THR A 251 21.73 8.07 5.04
C THR A 251 22.06 6.85 5.91
N GLY A 252 21.17 5.84 5.96
CA GLY A 252 21.33 4.68 6.81
C GLY A 252 21.06 4.95 8.30
N LEU A 253 20.30 5.99 8.64
CA LEU A 253 19.88 6.26 10.01
C LEU A 253 19.02 5.10 10.52
N ALA A 254 19.47 4.46 11.60
CA ALA A 254 18.75 3.37 12.22
C ALA A 254 17.52 3.89 13.00
N ASP A 255 16.40 3.17 12.94
CA ASP A 255 15.17 3.61 13.60
C ASP A 255 15.28 3.66 15.15
N ASP A 256 16.22 2.92 15.73
CA ASP A 256 16.55 2.90 17.17
C ASP A 256 17.61 3.92 17.59
N ALA A 257 18.11 4.74 16.66
CA ALA A 257 19.08 5.77 16.97
C ALA A 257 18.47 6.80 17.95
N ALA A 258 19.14 7.03 19.08
CA ALA A 258 18.75 8.05 20.04
C ALA A 258 18.94 9.48 19.48
N ALA A 259 19.96 9.65 18.63
CA ALA A 259 20.24 10.88 17.89
C ALA A 259 20.83 10.54 16.52
N PRO A 260 20.53 11.33 15.47
CA PRO A 260 21.09 11.12 14.15
C PRO A 260 22.56 11.56 14.11
N PRO A 261 23.44 10.85 13.38
CA PRO A 261 24.78 11.35 13.06
C PRO A 261 24.71 12.71 12.35
N GLU A 262 25.75 13.54 12.46
CA GLU A 262 25.79 14.91 11.92
C GLU A 262 25.32 14.99 10.46
N ALA A 263 25.85 14.12 9.58
CA ALA A 263 25.44 14.08 8.17
C ALA A 263 23.94 13.77 7.96
N SER A 264 23.34 12.95 8.82
CA SER A 264 21.90 12.65 8.78
C SER A 264 21.08 13.78 9.37
N LEU A 265 21.55 14.39 10.48
CA LEU A 265 20.88 15.50 11.14
C LEU A 265 20.71 16.67 10.17
N ASP A 266 21.79 17.10 9.53
CA ASP A 266 21.79 18.18 8.55
C ASP A 266 20.76 17.97 7.42
N ALA A 267 20.69 16.75 6.89
CA ALA A 267 19.74 16.40 5.86
C ALA A 267 18.29 16.39 6.39
N LEU A 268 18.06 15.90 7.61
CA LEU A 268 16.76 15.92 8.27
C LEU A 268 16.28 17.35 8.54
N LEU A 269 17.14 18.21 9.07
CA LEU A 269 16.82 19.61 9.37
C LEU A 269 16.38 20.35 8.09
N ARG A 270 17.14 20.20 7.00
CA ARG A 270 16.78 20.77 5.68
C ARG A 270 15.48 20.20 5.13
N ALA A 271 15.30 18.88 5.17
CA ALA A 271 14.11 18.22 4.63
C ALA A 271 12.82 18.53 5.41
N THR A 272 12.95 18.80 6.71
CA THR A 272 11.81 19.11 7.60
C THR A 272 11.59 20.59 7.85
N GLY A 273 12.54 21.45 7.45
CA GLY A 273 12.50 22.89 7.69
C GLY A 273 12.71 23.27 9.15
N THR A 274 13.45 22.46 9.92
CA THR A 274 13.75 22.69 11.33
C THR A 274 15.19 23.15 11.52
N LEU A 275 15.46 23.89 12.60
CA LEU A 275 16.73 24.57 12.86
C LEU A 275 17.73 23.69 13.61
N ASP A 276 17.23 22.81 14.48
CA ASP A 276 18.03 21.91 15.30
C ASP A 276 17.24 20.65 15.67
N LEU A 277 17.94 19.70 16.31
CA LEU A 277 17.34 18.43 16.74
C LEU A 277 16.19 18.63 17.76
N ALA A 278 16.25 19.66 18.59
CA ALA A 278 15.21 19.93 19.58
C ALA A 278 13.91 20.39 18.89
N GLN A 279 14.02 21.27 17.90
CA GLN A 279 12.88 21.71 17.10
C GLN A 279 12.34 20.58 16.22
N LEU A 280 13.21 19.71 15.67
CA LEU A 280 12.78 18.51 14.97
C LEU A 280 11.93 17.61 15.88
N HIS A 281 12.43 17.26 17.06
CA HIS A 281 11.68 16.45 18.03
C HIS A 281 10.37 17.11 18.47
N ALA A 282 10.36 18.42 18.70
CA ALA A 282 9.15 19.16 19.03
C ALA A 282 8.11 19.11 17.90
N THR A 283 8.55 19.26 16.65
CA THR A 283 7.71 19.17 15.45
C THR A 283 7.14 17.75 15.29
N MET A 284 7.97 16.72 15.47
CA MET A 284 7.55 15.32 15.45
C MET A 284 6.50 15.05 16.54
N LYS A 285 6.74 15.51 17.77
CA LYS A 285 5.81 15.32 18.89
C LYS A 285 4.46 16.00 18.66
N ALA A 286 4.45 17.21 18.11
CA ALA A 286 3.23 17.93 17.78
C ALA A 286 2.44 17.19 16.67
N ALA A 287 3.11 16.78 15.60
CA ALA A 287 2.50 16.04 14.51
C ALA A 287 1.95 14.68 14.97
N SER A 288 2.71 13.91 15.75
CA SER A 288 2.27 12.61 16.25
C SER A 288 1.08 12.74 17.19
N SER A 289 1.08 13.76 18.06
CA SER A 289 -0.04 14.03 18.97
C SER A 289 -1.31 14.40 18.19
N HIS A 290 -1.20 15.20 17.14
CA HIS A 290 -2.32 15.55 16.25
C HIS A 290 -2.88 14.32 15.52
N VAL A 291 -2.02 13.51 14.90
CA VAL A 291 -2.43 12.28 14.21
C VAL A 291 -3.08 11.32 15.20
N ARG A 292 -2.50 11.15 16.40
CA ARG A 292 -3.03 10.26 17.43
C ARG A 292 -4.42 10.68 17.89
N ALA A 293 -4.64 11.98 18.10
CA ALA A 293 -5.96 12.51 18.45
C ALA A 293 -6.99 12.26 17.33
N CYS A 294 -6.60 12.45 16.06
CA CYS A 294 -7.45 12.12 14.91
C CYS A 294 -7.73 10.61 14.85
N PHE A 295 -6.73 9.76 15.11
CA PHE A 295 -6.90 8.31 15.11
C PHE A 295 -7.90 7.87 16.18
N ILE A 296 -7.77 8.36 17.41
CA ILE A 296 -8.70 8.04 18.50
C ILE A 296 -10.12 8.48 18.16
N ARG A 297 -10.28 9.69 17.59
CA ARG A 297 -11.58 10.24 17.20
C ARG A 297 -12.26 9.44 16.08
N HIS A 298 -11.51 9.08 15.04
CA HIS A 298 -12.07 8.53 13.80
C HIS A 298 -11.98 7.01 13.70
N VAL A 299 -11.11 6.37 14.49
CA VAL A 299 -10.86 4.92 14.43
C VAL A 299 -11.13 4.24 15.77
N GLY A 300 -10.69 4.86 16.87
CA GLY A 300 -10.76 4.34 18.23
C GLY A 300 -9.40 4.31 18.90
N ASN A 301 -9.37 4.09 20.22
CA ASN A 301 -8.12 4.02 20.98
C ASN A 301 -7.57 2.58 21.01
N PRO A 302 -6.40 2.29 20.42
CA PRO A 302 -5.78 0.97 20.48
C PRO A 302 -5.33 0.54 21.87
N GLU A 303 -5.09 1.49 22.78
CA GLU A 303 -4.61 1.21 24.15
C GLU A 303 -5.73 0.77 25.09
N GLU A 304 -6.98 1.06 24.75
CA GLU A 304 -8.17 0.65 25.52
C GLU A 304 -8.65 -0.76 25.15
N ILE A 305 -8.02 -1.39 24.15
CA ILE A 305 -8.29 -2.78 23.79
C ILE A 305 -7.58 -3.66 24.81
N ASN A 306 -8.36 -4.27 25.72
CA ASN A 306 -7.84 -5.18 26.73
C ASN A 306 -6.88 -6.23 26.09
N PRO A 307 -5.66 -6.39 26.64
CA PRO A 307 -4.68 -7.35 26.12
C PRO A 307 -5.14 -8.81 26.26
#